data_AF-A0A256ZK41-F1
#
_entry.id   AF-A0A256ZK41-F1
#
_cell.length_a   1.000
_cell.length_b   1.000
_cell.length_c   1.000
_cell.angle_alpha   90.00
_cell.angle_beta   90.00
_cell.angle_gamma   90.00
#
_symmetry.space_group_name_H-M   'P 1'
#
loop_
_entity.id
_entity.type
_entity.pdbx_description
1 polymer ?
#
loop_
_entity_poly.entity_id
_entity_poly.type
_entity_poly.pdbx_seq_one_letter_code
_entity_poly.pdbx_strand_id
1 'polypeptide(L)'
;MKMHIIYNAVTSLDGKTTPGGIDYDLMSRADKYRMNELRGSVDALMTDVETIKLKDPSLGVRSRVEEPIKVVVDDKGEISEDARIFRGDGKVVVFFSKSASRKKKKGRLEERDNVEVIVSGDYVVNISSVLTALHNRDVETLLVESYNSLGRRMLNEGFIDELYISIMPTLLG
;
A
#
# COMPACT_ATOMS: atom_id res chain seq x y z
N MET A 1 2.55 12.43 18.75
CA MET A 1 3.81 12.11 18.05
C MET A 1 3.56 12.24 16.55
N LYS A 2 4.53 12.68 15.73
CA LYS A 2 4.37 12.66 14.26
C LYS A 2 4.58 11.23 13.77
N MET A 3 3.67 10.70 12.96
CA MET A 3 3.82 9.39 12.31
C MET A 3 5.07 9.38 11.41
N HIS A 4 5.86 8.31 11.48
CA HIS A 4 7.06 8.09 10.67
C HIS A 4 6.72 7.28 9.41
N ILE A 5 6.98 7.85 8.24
CA ILE A 5 6.53 7.29 6.96
C ILE A 5 7.73 6.85 6.13
N ILE A 6 7.77 5.54 5.87
CA ILE A 6 8.81 4.87 5.09
C ILE A 6 8.22 4.54 3.71
N TYR A 7 8.95 4.83 2.63
CA TYR A 7 8.63 4.31 1.31
C TYR A 7 9.64 3.24 0.90
N ASN A 8 9.14 2.03 0.57
CA ASN A 8 9.96 0.94 0.08
C ASN A 8 9.66 0.67 -1.40
N ALA A 9 10.71 0.65 -2.20
CA ALA A 9 10.62 0.36 -3.63
C ALA A 9 11.79 -0.51 -4.09
N VAL A 10 11.52 -1.26 -5.15
CA VAL A 10 12.53 -2.04 -5.86
C VAL A 10 12.59 -1.51 -7.29
N THR A 11 13.79 -1.24 -7.76
CA THR A 11 14.03 -0.68 -9.09
C THR A 11 15.19 -1.36 -9.79
N SER A 12 15.17 -1.35 -11.12
CA SER A 12 16.31 -1.77 -11.92
C SER A 12 17.42 -0.72 -11.84
N LEU A 13 18.61 -1.07 -12.31
CA LEU A 13 19.74 -0.15 -12.32
C LEU A 13 19.46 1.11 -13.17
N ASP A 14 18.62 0.99 -14.19
CA ASP A 14 18.12 2.08 -15.05
C ASP A 14 16.76 2.67 -14.61
N GLY A 15 16.33 2.42 -13.37
CA GLY A 15 15.23 3.16 -12.74
C GLY A 15 13.81 2.69 -13.09
N LYS A 16 13.63 1.47 -13.61
CA LYS A 16 12.30 0.93 -13.94
C LYS A 16 11.66 0.27 -12.72
N THR A 17 10.33 0.42 -12.60
CA THR A 17 9.54 -0.13 -11.49
C THR A 17 8.34 -0.99 -11.95
N THR A 18 7.74 -0.79 -13.15
CA THR A 18 6.87 -1.75 -13.93
C THR A 18 6.09 -1.07 -15.10
N PRO A 19 5.50 -1.79 -16.10
CA PRO A 19 5.44 -3.25 -16.38
C PRO A 19 6.35 -3.72 -17.55
N GLY A 20 6.90 -4.95 -17.46
CA GLY A 20 8.04 -5.44 -18.26
C GLY A 20 9.33 -5.59 -17.45
N GLY A 21 9.26 -5.25 -16.15
CA GLY A 21 10.38 -5.23 -15.24
C GLY A 21 9.98 -5.45 -13.77
N ILE A 22 10.93 -6.00 -13.01
CA ILE A 22 10.94 -6.42 -11.59
C ILE A 22 9.64 -7.06 -11.10
N ASP A 23 9.61 -8.38 -11.20
CA ASP A 23 8.69 -9.19 -10.42
C ASP A 23 9.22 -9.43 -9.01
N TYR A 24 8.32 -9.66 -8.06
CA TYR A 24 8.72 -10.21 -6.76
C TYR A 24 9.62 -11.42 -6.97
N ASP A 25 9.36 -12.24 -7.98
CA ASP A 25 10.17 -13.41 -8.32
C ASP A 25 11.61 -13.09 -8.75
N LEU A 26 11.86 -11.90 -9.32
CA LEU A 26 13.20 -11.46 -9.71
C LEU A 26 14.03 -10.99 -8.50
N MET A 27 13.38 -10.60 -7.40
CA MET A 27 14.08 -10.18 -6.18
C MET A 27 14.88 -11.33 -5.56
N SER A 28 16.08 -11.00 -5.04
CA SER A 28 16.89 -11.97 -4.30
C SER A 28 16.19 -12.45 -3.03
N ARG A 29 16.57 -13.62 -2.51
CA ARG A 29 16.05 -14.12 -1.22
C ARG A 29 16.32 -13.15 -0.08
N ALA A 30 17.50 -12.53 -0.06
CA ALA A 30 17.87 -11.56 0.95
C ALA A 30 16.96 -10.31 0.91
N ASP A 31 16.62 -9.84 -0.29
CA ASP A 31 15.75 -8.67 -0.46
C ASP A 31 14.30 -8.98 -0.06
N LYS A 32 13.79 -10.16 -0.42
CA LYS A 32 12.48 -10.65 0.03
C LYS A 32 12.41 -10.76 1.55
N TYR A 33 13.46 -11.28 2.18
CA TYR A 33 13.56 -11.37 3.62
C TYR A 33 13.58 -9.98 4.27
N ARG A 34 14.45 -9.07 3.81
CA ARG A 34 14.50 -7.68 4.28
C ARG A 34 13.16 -6.97 4.17
N MET A 35 12.46 -7.12 3.04
CA MET A 35 11.14 -6.54 2.84
C MET A 35 10.11 -7.14 3.80
N ASN A 36 10.16 -8.45 4.06
CA ASN A 36 9.26 -9.07 5.04
C ASN A 36 9.51 -8.58 6.46
N GLU A 37 10.77 -8.44 6.87
CA GLU A 37 11.15 -7.88 8.17
C GLU A 37 10.68 -6.42 8.30
N LEU A 38 10.87 -5.61 7.25
CA LEU A 38 10.41 -4.22 7.24
C LEU A 38 8.88 -4.11 7.34
N ARG A 39 8.14 -5.00 6.66
CA ARG A 39 6.68 -5.08 6.82
C ARG A 39 6.28 -5.49 8.23
N GLY A 40 7.07 -6.33 8.90
CA GLY A 40 6.82 -6.75 10.28
C GLY A 40 7.19 -5.73 11.35
N SER A 41 8.03 -4.75 11.02
CA SER A 41 8.46 -3.70 11.94
C SER A 41 7.59 -2.45 11.95
N VAL A 42 6.47 -2.43 11.20
CA VAL A 42 5.58 -1.25 11.10
C VAL A 42 4.16 -1.53 11.61
N ASP A 43 3.42 -0.47 11.91
CA ASP A 43 2.04 -0.54 12.37
C ASP A 43 1.04 -0.63 11.21
N ALA A 44 1.37 -0.03 10.06
CA ALA A 44 0.53 -0.06 8.88
C ALA A 44 1.32 -0.19 7.57
N LEU A 45 0.67 -0.79 6.57
CA LEU A 45 1.14 -1.00 5.22
C LEU A 45 0.19 -0.35 4.23
N MET A 46 0.66 0.58 3.40
CA MET A 46 -0.17 1.28 2.42
C MET A 46 0.24 1.00 0.98
N THR A 47 -0.75 0.78 0.13
CA THR A 47 -0.58 0.60 -1.32
C THR A 47 -1.72 1.25 -2.12
N ASP A 48 -1.62 1.25 -3.44
CA ASP A 48 -2.64 1.77 -4.35
C ASP A 48 -3.33 0.67 -5.17
N VAL A 49 -4.53 0.99 -5.68
CA VAL A 49 -5.32 0.06 -6.49
C VAL A 49 -4.59 -0.36 -7.77
N GLU A 50 -3.76 0.50 -8.34
CA GLU A 50 -2.93 0.19 -9.51
C GLU A 50 -1.93 -0.93 -9.19
N THR A 51 -1.27 -0.86 -8.03
CA THR A 51 -0.38 -1.92 -7.54
C THR A 51 -1.13 -3.22 -7.32
N ILE A 52 -2.34 -3.16 -6.74
CA ILE A 52 -3.18 -4.35 -6.54
C ILE A 52 -3.59 -4.97 -7.86
N LYS A 53 -4.00 -4.18 -8.85
CA LYS A 53 -4.34 -4.72 -10.17
C LYS A 53 -3.14 -5.35 -10.89
N LEU A 54 -1.95 -4.81 -10.64
CA LEU A 54 -0.73 -5.26 -11.30
C LEU A 54 -0.12 -6.51 -10.66
N LYS A 55 -0.09 -6.57 -9.33
CA LYS A 55 0.65 -7.59 -8.56
C LYS A 55 -0.22 -8.38 -7.59
N ASP A 56 -1.43 -7.89 -7.32
CA ASP A 56 -2.40 -8.44 -6.38
C ASP A 56 -1.75 -8.91 -5.07
N PRO A 57 -0.94 -8.10 -4.37
CA PRO A 57 -0.21 -8.58 -3.21
C PRO A 57 -1.17 -8.87 -2.04
N SER A 58 -0.89 -9.91 -1.24
CA SER A 58 -1.64 -10.15 0.01
C SER A 58 -1.18 -9.25 1.16
N LEU A 59 0.05 -8.72 1.08
CA LEU A 59 0.74 -7.97 2.13
C LEU A 59 0.75 -8.65 3.51
N GLY A 60 0.54 -9.97 3.57
CA GLY A 60 0.60 -10.73 4.81
C GLY A 60 2.03 -10.81 5.35
N VAL A 61 2.16 -10.71 6.68
CA VAL A 61 3.45 -10.74 7.38
C VAL A 61 3.51 -12.01 8.22
N ARG A 62 4.50 -12.88 7.95
CA ARG A 62 4.61 -14.18 8.63
C ARG A 62 5.35 -14.11 9.97
N SER A 63 6.10 -13.04 10.20
CA SER A 63 6.98 -12.88 11.36
C SER A 63 6.32 -12.27 12.60
N ARG A 64 5.02 -11.93 12.55
CA ARG A 64 4.30 -11.24 13.64
C ARG A 64 3.00 -11.95 14.00
N VAL A 65 2.64 -11.90 15.29
CA VAL A 65 1.37 -12.43 15.83
C VAL A 65 0.19 -11.54 15.41
N GLU A 66 0.41 -10.22 15.35
CA GLU A 66 -0.58 -9.24 14.91
C GLU A 66 -0.14 -8.64 13.57
N GLU A 67 -1.01 -8.71 12.55
CA GLU A 67 -0.68 -8.13 11.25
C GLU A 67 -0.77 -6.59 11.28
N PRO A 68 0.12 -5.87 10.58
CA PRO A 68 -0.03 -4.44 10.35
C PRO A 68 -1.37 -4.13 9.68
N ILE A 69 -1.93 -2.95 9.97
CA ILE A 69 -3.13 -2.47 9.27
C ILE A 69 -2.80 -2.31 7.79
N LYS A 70 -3.58 -2.95 6.91
CA LYS A 70 -3.43 -2.81 5.47
C LYS A 70 -4.28 -1.64 4.98
N VAL A 71 -3.69 -0.75 4.21
CA VAL A 71 -4.32 0.48 3.74
C VAL A 71 -4.29 0.49 2.22
N VAL A 72 -5.45 0.68 1.60
CA VAL A 72 -5.58 0.78 0.15
C VAL A 72 -6.07 2.16 -0.23
N VAL A 73 -5.34 2.83 -1.10
CA VAL A 73 -5.80 4.05 -1.78
C VAL A 73 -6.39 3.66 -3.13
N ASP A 74 -7.68 3.92 -3.32
CA ASP A 74 -8.40 3.61 -4.55
C ASP A 74 -9.29 4.80 -4.95
N ASP A 75 -8.71 5.73 -5.70
CA ASP A 75 -9.40 6.95 -6.14
C ASP A 75 -10.71 6.68 -6.87
N LYS A 76 -10.82 5.54 -7.56
CA LYS A 76 -11.91 5.24 -8.49
C LYS A 76 -12.82 4.11 -8.02
N GLY A 77 -12.55 3.45 -6.90
CA GLY A 77 -13.33 2.27 -6.46
C GLY A 77 -13.23 1.12 -7.45
N GLU A 78 -12.01 0.84 -7.91
CA GLU A 78 -11.71 -0.18 -8.92
C GLU A 78 -11.13 -1.46 -8.33
N ILE A 79 -10.80 -1.50 -7.04
CA ILE A 79 -10.31 -2.69 -6.35
C ILE A 79 -11.26 -3.88 -6.56
N SER A 80 -10.69 -5.06 -6.76
CA SER A 80 -11.46 -6.30 -6.85
C SER A 80 -11.91 -6.74 -5.46
N GLU A 81 -13.15 -7.16 -5.32
CA GLU A 81 -13.67 -7.75 -4.07
C GLU A 81 -12.88 -9.03 -3.69
N ASP A 82 -12.30 -9.71 -4.68
CA ASP A 82 -11.53 -10.95 -4.49
C ASP A 82 -10.01 -10.73 -4.35
N ALA A 83 -9.57 -9.47 -4.25
CA ALA A 83 -8.15 -9.12 -4.12
C ALA A 83 -7.50 -9.85 -2.94
N ARG A 84 -6.27 -10.35 -3.13
CA ARG A 84 -5.55 -11.14 -2.10
C ARG A 84 -5.30 -10.37 -0.82
N ILE A 85 -5.29 -9.05 -0.87
CA ILE A 85 -5.12 -8.18 0.31
C ILE A 85 -6.23 -8.35 1.35
N PHE A 86 -7.43 -8.75 0.94
CA PHE A 86 -8.56 -9.01 1.82
C PHE A 86 -8.57 -10.41 2.44
N ARG A 87 -7.56 -11.24 2.13
CA ARG A 87 -7.45 -12.59 2.70
C ARG A 87 -6.72 -12.54 4.04
N GLY A 88 -7.13 -13.40 4.97
CA GLY A 88 -6.59 -13.46 6.33
C GLY A 88 -7.32 -12.53 7.30
N ASP A 89 -6.86 -12.52 8.55
CA ASP A 89 -7.58 -11.89 9.66
C ASP A 89 -7.11 -10.44 9.96
N GLY A 90 -6.11 -9.95 9.21
CA GLY A 90 -5.61 -8.58 9.35
C GLY A 90 -6.66 -7.54 8.95
N LYS A 91 -6.67 -6.40 9.66
CA LYS A 91 -7.54 -5.27 9.36
C LYS A 91 -7.15 -4.62 8.04
N VAL A 92 -8.13 -4.31 7.21
CA VAL A 92 -7.95 -3.60 5.94
C VAL A 92 -8.79 -2.33 5.93
N VAL A 93 -8.17 -1.19 5.63
CA VAL A 93 -8.85 0.10 5.47
C VAL A 93 -8.72 0.54 4.02
N VAL A 94 -9.87 0.67 3.34
CA VAL A 94 -9.92 1.07 1.93
C VAL A 94 -10.41 2.51 1.84
N PHE A 95 -9.64 3.37 1.19
CA PHE A 95 -9.99 4.75 0.94
C PHE A 95 -10.51 4.93 -0.49
N PHE A 96 -11.70 5.50 -0.61
CA PHE A 96 -12.31 5.90 -1.87
C PHE A 96 -12.48 7.41 -1.96
N SER A 97 -12.45 7.96 -3.18
CA SER A 97 -12.95 9.31 -3.42
C SER A 97 -14.48 9.36 -3.35
N LYS A 98 -15.07 10.55 -3.12
CA LYS A 98 -16.53 10.73 -3.20
C LYS A 98 -17.09 10.36 -4.57
N SER A 99 -16.34 10.58 -5.65
CA SER A 99 -16.75 10.19 -7.00
C SER A 99 -16.87 8.67 -7.16
N ALA A 100 -16.09 7.90 -6.39
CA ALA A 100 -16.11 6.44 -6.36
C ALA A 100 -17.15 5.86 -5.39
N SER A 101 -17.55 6.61 -4.36
CA SER A 101 -18.38 6.08 -3.26
C SER A 101 -19.78 5.61 -3.67
N ARG A 102 -20.26 6.00 -4.86
CA ARG A 102 -21.56 5.56 -5.41
C ARG A 102 -21.52 4.17 -6.05
N LYS A 103 -20.33 3.55 -6.17
CA LYS A 103 -20.19 2.22 -6.76
C LYS A 103 -20.67 1.13 -5.79
N LYS A 104 -21.38 0.12 -6.32
CA LYS A 104 -21.88 -1.04 -5.54
C LYS A 104 -20.80 -1.78 -4.74
N LYS A 105 -19.54 -1.71 -5.19
CA LYS A 105 -18.39 -2.33 -4.53
C LYS A 105 -18.17 -1.86 -3.09
N LYS A 106 -18.50 -0.61 -2.78
CA LYS A 106 -18.37 -0.07 -1.41
C LYS A 106 -19.17 -0.90 -0.40
N GLY A 107 -20.46 -1.10 -0.66
CA GLY A 107 -21.34 -1.83 0.27
C GLY A 107 -20.89 -3.29 0.48
N ARG A 108 -20.41 -3.94 -0.59
CA ARG A 108 -19.91 -5.33 -0.51
C ARG A 108 -18.60 -5.47 0.26
N LEU A 109 -17.75 -4.45 0.22
CA LEU A 109 -16.54 -4.44 1.04
C LEU A 109 -16.89 -4.19 2.51
N GLU A 110 -17.85 -3.31 2.79
CA GLU A 110 -18.35 -3.03 4.15
C GLU A 110 -19.07 -4.23 4.80
N GLU A 111 -19.52 -5.21 4.00
CA GLU A 111 -20.07 -6.48 4.50
C GLU A 111 -19.00 -7.42 5.10
N ARG A 112 -17.71 -7.12 4.95
CA ARG A 112 -16.61 -7.94 5.49
C ARG A 112 -16.19 -7.46 6.86
N ASP A 113 -16.12 -8.37 7.83
CA ASP A 113 -15.80 -8.05 9.22
C ASP A 113 -14.44 -7.38 9.43
N ASN A 114 -13.46 -7.67 8.56
CA ASN A 114 -12.11 -7.13 8.65
C ASN A 114 -11.85 -5.92 7.73
N VAL A 115 -12.86 -5.40 7.03
CA VAL A 115 -12.70 -4.30 6.07
C VAL A 115 -13.47 -3.06 6.52
N GLU A 116 -12.78 -1.94 6.60
CA GLU A 116 -13.36 -0.62 6.79
C GLU A 116 -13.23 0.19 5.50
N VAL A 117 -14.29 0.88 5.08
CA VAL A 117 -14.25 1.77 3.91
C VAL A 117 -14.42 3.23 4.33
N ILE A 118 -13.45 4.07 4.00
CA ILE A 118 -13.46 5.51 4.31
C ILE A 118 -13.55 6.29 2.99
N VAL A 119 -14.43 7.29 2.95
CA VAL A 119 -14.56 8.19 1.80
C VAL A 119 -13.83 9.49 2.10
N SER A 120 -12.89 9.88 1.24
CA SER A 120 -12.06 11.07 1.40
C SER A 120 -11.73 11.71 0.05
N GLY A 121 -11.76 13.04 -0.03
CA GLY A 121 -11.52 13.78 -1.27
C GLY A 121 -12.63 13.63 -2.31
N ASP A 122 -12.66 14.50 -3.33
CA ASP A 122 -13.76 14.53 -4.29
C ASP A 122 -13.56 13.55 -5.46
N TYR A 123 -12.48 13.72 -6.21
CA TYR A 123 -12.12 12.87 -7.36
C TYR A 123 -10.92 11.96 -7.10
N VAL A 124 -10.08 12.37 -6.16
CA VAL A 124 -8.84 11.72 -5.74
C VAL A 124 -8.88 11.68 -4.21
N VAL A 125 -8.46 10.56 -3.62
CA VAL A 125 -8.37 10.39 -2.17
C VAL A 125 -7.45 11.45 -1.59
N ASN A 126 -7.86 12.17 -0.55
CA ASN A 126 -6.98 13.11 0.15
C ASN A 126 -6.02 12.36 1.07
N ILE A 127 -4.71 12.40 0.79
CA ILE A 127 -3.68 11.67 1.57
C ILE A 127 -3.58 12.22 3.00
N SER A 128 -3.63 13.53 3.21
CA SER A 128 -3.62 14.09 4.57
C SER A 128 -4.74 13.51 5.46
N SER A 129 -5.93 13.29 4.89
CA SER A 129 -7.02 12.62 5.59
C SER A 129 -6.74 11.14 5.85
N VAL A 130 -6.07 10.44 4.93
CA VAL A 130 -5.60 9.06 5.15
C VAL A 130 -4.66 9.03 6.35
N LEU A 131 -3.63 9.87 6.35
CA LEU A 131 -2.65 9.93 7.44
C LEU A 131 -3.29 10.32 8.77
N THR A 132 -4.27 11.23 8.76
CA THR A 132 -5.04 11.60 9.97
C THR A 132 -5.85 10.41 10.49
N ALA A 133 -6.50 9.65 9.61
CA ALA A 133 -7.27 8.47 9.99
C ALA A 133 -6.36 7.38 10.59
N LEU A 134 -5.15 7.19 10.05
CA LEU A 134 -4.18 6.25 10.62
C LEU A 134 -3.65 6.74 11.96
N HIS A 135 -3.36 8.03 12.10
CA HIS A 135 -2.95 8.62 13.38
C HIS A 135 -4.00 8.40 14.48
N ASN A 136 -5.27 8.55 14.16
CA ASN A 136 -6.38 8.29 15.10
C ASN A 136 -6.58 6.80 15.46
N ARG A 137 -5.81 5.89 14.82
CA ARG A 137 -5.76 4.45 15.12
C ARG A 137 -4.44 4.07 15.80
N ASP A 138 -3.74 5.05 16.37
CA ASP A 138 -2.45 4.87 17.04
C ASP A 138 -1.36 4.29 16.13
N VAL A 139 -1.47 4.51 14.80
CA VAL A 139 -0.41 4.16 13.85
C VAL A 139 0.73 5.17 14.00
N GLU A 140 1.89 4.68 14.45
CA GLU A 140 3.10 5.50 14.59
C GLU A 140 4.06 5.32 13.41
N THR A 141 4.05 4.15 12.79
CA THR A 141 4.92 3.79 11.66
C THR A 141 4.12 3.28 10.46
N LEU A 142 4.35 3.89 9.30
CA LEU A 142 3.68 3.56 8.05
C LEU A 142 4.70 3.17 6.99
N LEU A 143 4.57 1.98 6.43
CA LEU A 143 5.31 1.57 5.23
C LEU A 143 4.44 1.72 3.99
N VAL A 144 4.94 2.43 2.99
CA VAL A 144 4.29 2.63 1.70
C VAL A 144 4.99 1.79 0.65
N GLU A 145 4.25 0.92 -0.01
CA GLU A 145 4.70 0.13 -1.14
C GLU A 145 3.76 0.37 -2.32
N SER A 146 4.26 1.02 -3.37
CA SER A 146 3.47 1.28 -4.58
C SER A 146 4.36 1.19 -5.82
N TYR A 147 3.80 0.67 -6.91
CA TYR A 147 4.49 0.63 -8.21
C TYR A 147 4.09 1.76 -9.14
N ASN A 148 3.17 2.64 -8.72
CA ASN A 148 2.63 3.67 -9.59
C ASN A 148 2.57 5.05 -8.90
N SER A 149 1.39 5.69 -8.89
CA SER A 149 1.29 7.12 -8.66
C SER A 149 1.35 7.52 -7.19
N LEU A 150 1.02 6.60 -6.26
CA LEU A 150 0.95 6.91 -4.83
C LEU A 150 2.30 7.34 -4.24
N GLY A 151 3.36 6.56 -4.45
CA GLY A 151 4.70 6.89 -3.96
C GLY A 151 5.16 8.26 -4.46
N ARG A 152 5.04 8.51 -5.78
CA ARG A 152 5.35 9.81 -6.38
C ARG A 152 4.56 10.94 -5.74
N ARG A 153 3.26 10.74 -5.55
CA ARG A 153 2.36 11.73 -4.95
C ARG A 153 2.79 12.07 -3.53
N MET A 154 3.05 11.06 -2.69
CA MET A 154 3.48 11.28 -1.31
C MET A 154 4.86 11.94 -1.21
N LEU A 155 5.80 11.59 -2.09
CA LEU A 155 7.08 12.28 -2.18
C LEU A 155 6.89 13.76 -2.53
N ASN A 156 6.11 14.06 -3.57
CA ASN A 156 5.88 15.44 -4.01
C ASN A 156 5.14 16.29 -2.97
N GLU A 157 4.25 15.68 -2.20
CA GLU A 157 3.52 16.34 -1.11
C GLU A 157 4.34 16.42 0.19
N GLY A 158 5.57 15.88 0.23
CA GLY A 158 6.50 15.99 1.35
C GLY A 158 6.16 15.10 2.54
N PHE A 159 5.44 13.99 2.33
CA PHE A 159 5.02 13.08 3.40
C PHE A 159 6.03 12.00 3.76
N ILE A 160 6.97 11.66 2.87
CA ILE A 160 7.91 10.56 3.11
C ILE A 160 9.07 11.04 3.97
N ASP A 161 9.34 10.36 5.09
CA ASP A 161 10.47 10.64 5.98
C ASP A 161 11.71 9.81 5.60
N GLU A 162 11.52 8.56 5.14
CA GLU A 162 12.62 7.62 4.82
C GLU A 162 12.37 6.84 3.52
N LEU A 163 13.45 6.56 2.78
CA LEU A 163 13.43 5.78 1.53
C LEU A 163 14.24 4.49 1.69
N TYR A 164 13.61 3.33 1.46
CA TYR A 164 14.28 2.05 1.25
C TYR A 164 14.22 1.68 -0.22
N ILE A 165 15.35 1.82 -0.92
CA ILE A 165 15.42 1.51 -2.34
C ILE A 165 16.34 0.32 -2.56
N SER A 166 15.77 -0.77 -3.08
CA SER A 166 16.54 -1.91 -3.56
C SER A 166 16.82 -1.74 -5.05
N ILE A 167 18.10 -1.65 -5.41
CA ILE A 167 18.53 -1.56 -6.81
C ILE A 167 18.97 -2.94 -7.27
N MET A 168 18.22 -3.50 -8.20
CA MET A 168 18.58 -4.76 -8.85
C MET A 168 19.68 -4.53 -9.89
N PRO A 169 20.69 -5.41 -9.98
CA PRO A 169 21.77 -5.32 -10.96
C PRO A 169 21.29 -5.76 -12.35
N THR A 170 20.23 -5.13 -12.86
CA THR A 170 19.58 -5.46 -14.14
C THR A 170 19.18 -4.17 -14.83
N LEU A 171 19.25 -4.16 -16.17
CA LEU A 171 18.76 -3.08 -17.02
C LEU A 171 17.51 -3.58 -17.75
N LEU A 172 16.46 -2.76 -17.81
CA LEU A 172 15.14 -3.17 -18.28
C LEU A 172 14.61 -2.30 -19.44
N GLY A 173 15.31 -1.20 -19.80
CA GLY A 173 15.07 -0.42 -21.02
C GLY A 173 14.11 0.75 -20.81
#